data_AF-A0A0H5AID8-F1
#
_entry.id   AF-A0A0H5AID8-F1
#
_cell.length_a   1.000
_cell.length_b   1.000
_cell.length_c   1.000
_cell.angle_alpha   90.00
_cell.angle_beta   90.00
_cell.angle_gamma   90.00
#
_symmetry.space_group_name_H-M   'P 1'
#
loop_
_entity.id
_entity.type
_entity.pdbx_description
1 polymer ?
#
loop_
_entity_poly.entity_id
_entity_poly.type
_entity_poly.pdbx_seq_one_letter_code
_entity_poly.pdbx_strand_id
1 'polypeptide(L)' 'MFPRYMRWVSLVCVIGNVLQLFMTGFQAYSGSAPPTKMIMPIVMIVVFGWMFTQSTKEK' A
#
# COMPACT_ATOMS: atom_id res chain seq x y z
N MET A 1 14.42 8.83 -13.09
CA MET A 1 13.91 8.03 -14.22
C MET A 1 13.28 6.76 -13.70
N PHE A 2 12.05 6.88 -13.18
CA PHE A 2 11.21 5.76 -12.78
C PHE A 2 10.53 5.21 -14.05
N PRO A 3 10.80 3.98 -14.47
CA PRO A 3 10.29 3.45 -15.72
C PRO A 3 8.76 3.42 -15.76
N ARG A 4 8.13 3.75 -16.89
CA ARG A 4 6.65 3.76 -17.02
C ARG A 4 5.98 2.45 -16.62
N TYR A 5 6.65 1.31 -16.79
CA TYR A 5 6.14 0.00 -16.35
C TYR A 5 6.03 -0.12 -14.82
N MET A 6 6.86 0.60 -14.05
CA MET A 6 6.79 0.61 -12.59
C MET A 6 5.54 1.32 -12.06
N ARG A 7 4.85 2.15 -12.85
CA ARG A 7 3.56 2.72 -12.45
C ARG A 7 2.52 1.63 -12.18
N TRP A 8 2.44 0.64 -13.06
CA TRP A 8 1.51 -0.48 -12.92
C TRP A 8 1.86 -1.34 -11.72
N VAL A 9 3.15 -1.64 -11.53
CA VAL A 9 3.63 -2.41 -10.37
C VAL A 9 3.31 -1.66 -9.07
N SER A 10 3.58 -0.36 -9.01
CA SER A 10 3.30 0.48 -7.85
C SER A 10 1.80 0.54 -7.54
N LEU A 11 0.96 0.62 -8.56
CA LEU A 11 -0.50 0.68 -8.42
C LEU A 11 -1.05 -0.66 -7.91
N VAL A 12 -0.54 -1.80 -8.43
CA VAL A 12 -0.87 -3.13 -7.92
C VAL A 12 -0.41 -3.31 -6.47
N CYS A 13 0.79 -2.83 -6.11
CA CYS A 13 1.28 -2.85 -4.73
C CYS A 13 0.41 -2.01 -3.78
N VAL A 14 -0.05 -0.83 -4.20
CA VAL A 14 -0.98 -0.01 -3.40
C VAL A 14 -2.30 -0.75 -3.19
N ILE A 15 -2.92 -1.27 -4.26
CA ILE A 15 -4.19 -2.01 -4.16
C ILE A 15 -4.05 -3.24 -3.27
N GLY A 16 -2.97 -4.01 -3.42
CA GLY A 16 -2.70 -5.20 -2.60
C GLY A 16 -2.57 -4.85 -1.12
N ASN A 17 -1.86 -3.77 -0.77
CA ASN A 17 -1.74 -3.35 0.62
C ASN A 17 -3.06 -2.78 1.18
N VAL A 18 -3.90 -2.14 0.37
CA VAL A 18 -5.24 -1.70 0.78
C VAL A 18 -6.13 -2.90 1.12
N LEU A 19 -6.12 -3.95 0.29
CA LEU A 19 -6.82 -5.22 0.57
C LEU A 19 -6.31 -5.86 1.85
N GLN A 20 -4.99 -5.90 2.05
CA GLN A 20 -4.38 -6.44 3.26
C GLN A 20 -4.74 -5.61 4.49
N LEU A 21 -4.80 -4.28 4.37
CA LEU A 21 -5.26 -3.39 5.42
C LEU A 21 -6.72 -3.70 5.79
N PHE A 22 -7.58 -3.93 4.80
CA PHE A 22 -8.99 -4.24 5.03
C PHE A 22 -9.16 -5.57 5.78
N MET A 23 -8.45 -6.62 5.35
CA MET A 23 -8.46 -7.93 6.02
C MET A 23 -7.89 -7.87 7.44
N THR A 24 -6.79 -7.14 7.63
CA THR A 24 -6.15 -6.99 8.95
C THR A 24 -7.00 -6.10 9.88
N GLY A 25 -7.65 -5.08 9.32
CA GLY A 25 -8.67 -4.25 9.95
C GLY A 25 -9.83 -5.08 10.48
N PHE A 26 -10.36 -5.98 9.65
CA PHE A 26 -11.43 -6.89 10.03
C PHE A 26 -11.00 -7.86 11.15
N GLN A 27 -9.79 -8.43 11.06
CA GLN A 27 -9.25 -9.30 12.10
C GLN A 27 -9.07 -8.55 13.43
N ALA A 28 -8.52 -7.35 13.43
CA ALA A 28 -8.39 -6.57 14.66
C ALA A 28 -9.75 -6.15 15.24
N TYR A 29 -10.73 -5.81 14.38
CA TYR A 29 -12.09 -5.54 14.82
C TYR A 29 -12.73 -6.76 15.50
N SER A 30 -12.49 -7.96 14.97
CA SER A 30 -12.92 -9.22 15.61
C SER A 30 -12.11 -9.61 16.86
N GLY A 31 -11.13 -8.79 17.27
CA GLY A 31 -10.24 -9.06 18.41
C GLY A 31 -9.21 -10.17 18.16
N SER A 32 -9.09 -10.68 16.94
CA SER A 32 -8.22 -11.81 16.60
C SER A 32 -6.80 -11.42 16.19
N ALA A 33 -6.52 -10.12 16.00
CA ALA A 33 -5.18 -9.62 15.67
C ALA A 33 -4.85 -8.29 16.37
N PRO A 34 -3.60 -8.08 16.82
CA PRO A 34 -3.18 -6.81 17.37
C PRO A 34 -3.14 -5.71 16.29
N PRO A 35 -3.65 -4.49 16.57
CA PRO A 35 -3.73 -3.40 15.60
C PRO A 35 -2.37 -2.92 15.10
N THR A 36 -1.29 -3.20 15.82
CA THR A 36 0.10 -2.97 15.40
C THR A 36 0.41 -3.60 14.04
N LYS A 37 -0.27 -4.69 13.67
CA LYS A 37 -0.12 -5.35 12.36
C LYS A 37 -0.63 -4.51 11.18
N MET A 38 -1.43 -3.47 11.43
CA MET A 38 -1.91 -2.54 10.39
C MET A 38 -0.89 -1.46 10.03
N ILE A 39 0.08 -1.18 10.91
CA ILE A 39 1.06 -0.10 10.69
C ILE A 39 1.87 -0.37 9.42
N MET A 40 2.31 -1.61 9.23
CA MET A 40 3.13 -2.00 8.09
C MET A 40 2.42 -1.84 6.73
N PRO A 41 1.18 -2.34 6.53
CA PRO A 41 0.45 -2.07 5.30
C PRO A 41 0.15 -0.58 5.07
N ILE A 42 -0.11 0.22 6.13
CA ILE A 42 -0.27 1.69 5.99
C ILE A 42 1.02 2.33 5.46
N VAL A 43 2.17 2.02 6.06
CA VAL A 43 3.47 2.56 5.63
C VAL A 43 3.76 2.16 4.20
N MET A 44 3.50 0.90 3.83
CA MET A 44 3.67 0.44 2.46
C MET A 44 2.78 1.18 1.46
N ILE A 45 1.50 1.43 1.78
CA ILE A 45 0.60 2.24 0.93
C ILE A 45 1.16 3.64 0.72
N VAL A 46 1.67 4.28 1.78
CA VAL A 46 2.24 5.63 1.69
C VAL A 46 3.51 5.64 0.83
N VAL A 47 4.41 4.68 1.03
CA VAL A 47 5.66 4.57 0.26
C VAL A 47 5.39 4.27 -1.21
N PHE A 48 4.55 3.28 -1.52
CA PHE A 48 4.19 2.96 -2.91
C PHE A 48 3.33 4.06 -3.55
N GLY A 49 2.46 4.73 -2.79
CA GLY A 49 1.73 5.89 -3.26
C GLY A 49 2.67 7.04 -3.64
N TRP A 50 3.69 7.30 -2.82
CA TRP A 50 4.72 8.31 -3.10
C TRP A 50 5.56 7.93 -4.32
N MET A 51 6.01 6.68 -4.43
CA MET A 51 6.73 6.19 -5.62
C MET A 51 5.89 6.35 -6.89
N PHE A 52 4.59 6.08 -6.81
CA PHE A 52 3.65 6.31 -7.92
C PHE A 52 3.58 7.80 -8.30
N THR A 53 3.44 8.70 -7.31
CA THR A 53 3.41 10.15 -7.55
C THR A 53 4.73 10.68 -8.13
N GLN A 54 5.87 10.15 -7.69
CA GLN A 54 7.17 10.53 -8.26
C GLN A 54 7.32 10.04 -9.69
N SER A 55 6.81 8.83 -9.99
CA SER A 55 6.77 8.32 -11.36
C SER A 55 5.86 9.16 -12.26
N THR A 56 4.84 9.85 -11.74
CA THR A 56 3.97 10.74 -12.53
C THR A 56 4.55 12.13 -12.80
N LYS A 57 5.51 12.58 -11.98
CA LYS A 57 6.19 13.88 -12.12
C LYS A 57 7.24 13.94 -13.25
N GLU A 58 7.73 12.80 -13.73
CA GLU A 58 8.56 12.73 -14.95
C GLU A 58 7.70 12.78 -16.22
N LYS A 59 6.88 13.83 -16.35
CA LYS A 59 6.15 14.16 -17.58
C LYS A 59 6.54 15.55 -18.04
#